data_AF-A0A2D8EHY6-F1
#
_entry.id   AF-A0A2D8EHY6-F1
#
_cell.length_a   1.000
_cell.length_b   1.000
_cell.length_c   1.000
_cell.angle_alpha   90.00
_cell.angle_beta   90.00
_cell.angle_gamma   90.00
#
_symmetry.space_group_name_H-M   'P 1'
#
loop_
_entity.id
_entity.type
_entity.pdbx_description
1 polymer ?
#
loop_
_entity_poly.entity_id
_entity_poly.type
_entity_poly.pdbx_seq_one_letter_code
_entity_poly.pdbx_strand_id
1 'polypeptide(L)' 'MTGQVKLLTAKEVLVMTGYKSRTTLWRRVKSGEFPAPIALSANATRWKSEEVEAWVEALPAIGYGRPVGEPST' A
#
# COMPACT_ATOMS: atom_id res chain seq x y z
N MET A 1 13.10 -18.39 -14.31
CA MET A 1 11.80 -18.10 -13.68
C MET A 1 11.31 -16.80 -14.27
N THR A 2 10.26 -16.83 -15.10
CA THR A 2 9.75 -15.62 -15.78
C THR A 2 9.06 -14.73 -14.77
N GLY A 3 9.71 -13.64 -14.37
CA GLY A 3 9.12 -12.58 -13.56
C GLY A 3 7.96 -11.93 -14.33
N GLN A 4 6.75 -12.38 -14.06
CA GLN A 4 5.53 -11.79 -14.62
C GLN A 4 5.23 -10.52 -13.83
N VAL A 5 5.72 -9.39 -14.32
CA VAL A 5 5.41 -8.07 -13.75
C VAL A 5 3.93 -7.78 -14.00
N LYS A 6 3.10 -7.96 -12.97
CA LYS A 6 1.66 -7.75 -13.08
C LYS A 6 1.33 -6.32 -12.67
N LEU A 7 0.64 -5.60 -13.55
CA LEU A 7 0.27 -4.21 -13.31
C LEU A 7 -1.10 -4.15 -12.62
N LEU A 8 -1.10 -3.79 -11.34
CA LEU A 8 -2.28 -3.66 -10.50
C LEU A 8 -3.02 -2.36 -10.78
N THR A 9 -4.33 -2.47 -10.90
CA THR A 9 -5.25 -1.33 -10.95
C THR A 9 -5.42 -0.71 -9.56
N ALA A 10 -5.86 0.55 -9.49
CA ALA A 10 -6.22 1.17 -8.22
C ALA A 10 -7.28 0.34 -7.44
N LYS A 11 -8.16 -0.40 -8.12
CA LYS A 11 -9.15 -1.26 -7.46
C LYS A 11 -8.47 -2.48 -6.82
N GLU A 12 -7.55 -3.13 -7.52
CA GLU A 12 -6.79 -4.26 -6.97
C GLU A 12 -5.90 -3.82 -5.82
N VAL A 13 -5.25 -2.66 -5.92
CA VAL A 13 -4.46 -2.09 -4.82
C VAL A 13 -5.34 -1.87 -3.59
N LEU A 14 -6.56 -1.34 -3.74
CA LEU A 14 -7.49 -1.19 -2.62
C LEU A 14 -7.86 -2.53 -1.98
N VAL A 15 -8.09 -3.57 -2.79
CA VAL A 15 -8.39 -4.92 -2.29
C VAL A 15 -7.19 -5.51 -1.56
N MET A 16 -5.99 -5.39 -2.12
CA MET A 16 -4.74 -5.89 -1.53
C MET A 16 -4.40 -5.20 -0.21
N THR A 17 -4.54 -3.87 -0.16
CA THR A 17 -4.19 -3.06 1.01
C THR A 17 -5.30 -2.97 2.05
N GLY A 18 -6.52 -3.42 1.72
CA GLY A 18 -7.70 -3.29 2.57
C GLY A 18 -8.22 -1.84 2.72
N TYR A 19 -7.73 -0.88 1.93
CA TYR A 19 -8.22 0.49 2.01
C TYR A 19 -9.66 0.61 1.48
N LYS A 20 -10.52 1.29 2.26
CA LYS A 20 -11.93 1.50 1.89
C LYS A 20 -12.15 2.48 0.73
N SER A 21 -11.18 3.34 0.39
CA SER A 21 -11.41 4.42 -0.58
C SER A 21 -10.18 4.78 -1.38
N ARG A 22 -10.37 5.00 -2.69
CA ARG A 22 -9.34 5.47 -3.64
C ARG A 22 -8.68 6.76 -3.16
N THR A 23 -9.44 7.64 -2.52
CA THR A 23 -8.95 8.92 -1.98
C THR A 23 -7.87 8.72 -0.90
N THR A 24 -8.03 7.72 -0.03
CA THR A 24 -7.04 7.38 0.99
C THR A 24 -5.75 6.86 0.36
N LEU A 25 -5.88 6.01 -0.67
CA LEU A 25 -4.74 5.53 -1.45
C LEU A 25 -3.99 6.71 -2.07
N TRP A 26 -4.69 7.60 -2.79
CA TRP A 26 -4.08 8.78 -3.42
C TRP A 26 -3.45 9.74 -2.43
N ARG A 27 -4.03 9.90 -1.24
CA ARG A 27 -3.43 10.72 -0.18
C ARG A 27 -2.11 10.12 0.29
N ARG A 28 -2.04 8.81 0.52
CA ARG A 28 -0.79 8.13 0.91
C ARG A 28 0.27 8.17 -0.18
N VAL A 29 -0.13 7.97 -1.44
CA VAL A 29 0.75 8.15 -2.61
C VAL A 29 1.32 9.57 -2.61
N LYS A 30 0.47 10.59 -2.41
CA LYS A 30 0.90 11.99 -2.37
C LYS A 30 1.79 12.30 -1.16
N SER A 31 1.57 11.64 -0.03
CA SER A 31 2.43 11.72 1.16
C SER A 31 3.78 11.00 0.98
N GLY A 32 3.96 10.21 -0.08
CA GLY A 32 5.15 9.37 -0.27
C GLY A 32 5.17 8.11 0.60
N GLU A 33 4.06 7.80 1.28
CA GLU A 33 3.91 6.59 2.11
C GLU A 33 3.57 5.34 1.29
N PHE A 34 3.23 5.49 0.00
CA PHE A 34 2.82 4.39 -0.87
C PHE A 34 3.55 4.48 -2.22
N PRO A 35 3.88 3.37 -2.88
CA PRO A 35 4.59 3.38 -4.16
C PRO A 35 3.89 4.23 -5.22
N ALA A 36 4.70 4.90 -6.04
CA ALA A 36 4.21 5.80 -7.07
C ALA A 36 3.49 5.03 -8.18
N PRO A 37 2.31 5.49 -8.64
CA PRO A 37 1.65 4.90 -9.79
C PRO A 37 2.43 5.19 -11.07
N ILE A 38 2.49 4.19 -11.93
CA ILE A 38 2.98 4.26 -13.30
C ILE A 38 1.83 4.72 -14.19
N ALA A 39 2.04 5.84 -14.89
CA ALA A 39 1.13 6.29 -15.94
C ALA A 39 1.29 5.41 -17.18
N LEU A 40 0.27 4.61 -17.47
CA LEU A 40 0.19 3.80 -18.69
C LEU A 40 -0.45 4.58 -19.85
N SER A 41 -1.33 5.53 -19.53
CA SER A 41 -1.99 6.42 -20.47
C SER A 41 -2.53 7.65 -19.72
N ALA A 42 -3.04 8.65 -20.44
CA ALA A 42 -3.58 9.89 -19.90
C ALA A 42 -4.63 9.68 -18.78
N ASN A 43 -5.39 8.58 -18.83
CA ASN A 43 -6.43 8.25 -17.83
C ASN A 43 -6.17 6.92 -17.10
N ALA A 44 -5.03 6.28 -17.31
CA ALA A 44 -4.75 4.96 -16.77
C ALA A 44 -3.45 4.95 -15.96
N THR A 45 -3.60 4.81 -14.65
CA THR A 45 -2.50 4.58 -13.71
C THR A 45 -2.53 3.14 -13.17
N ARG A 46 -1.35 2.55 -13.03
CA ARG A 46 -1.14 1.19 -12.51
C ARG A 46 0.06 1.15 -11.56
N TRP A 47 0.10 0.12 -10.73
CA TRP A 47 1.23 -0.16 -9.84
C TRP A 47 1.85 -1.50 -10.23
N LYS A 48 3.18 -1.64 -10.13
CA LYS A 48 3.78 -2.97 -10.24
C LYS A 48 3.41 -3.79 -9.01
N SER A 49 3.01 -5.04 -9.22
CA SER A 49 2.73 -5.98 -8.13
C SER A 49 3.92 -6.10 -7.20
N GLU A 50 5.13 -6.20 -7.75
CA GLU A 50 6.38 -6.33 -7.00
C GLU A 50 6.64 -5.13 -6.08
N GLU A 51 6.36 -3.90 -6.54
CA GLU A 51 6.55 -2.70 -5.71
C GLU A 51 5.54 -2.63 -4.56
N VAL A 52 4.29 -3.03 -4.83
CA VAL A 52 3.24 -3.05 -3.79
C VAL A 52 3.53 -4.15 -2.78
N GLU A 53 3.95 -5.33 -3.23
CA GLU A 53 4.32 -6.46 -2.37
C GLU A 53 5.52 -6.12 -1.50
N ALA A 54 6.61 -5.61 -2.10
CA ALA A 54 7.77 -5.14 -1.35
C ALA A 54 7.42 -4.04 -0.35
N TRP A 55 6.49 -3.14 -0.69
CA TRP A 55 6.00 -2.14 0.25
C TRP A 55 5.24 -2.77 1.42
N VAL A 56 4.35 -3.74 1.16
CA VAL A 56 3.62 -4.46 2.22
C VAL A 56 4.60 -5.20 3.14
N GLU A 57 5.61 -5.85 2.58
CA GLU A 57 6.65 -6.54 3.36
C GLU A 57 7.52 -5.57 4.18
N ALA A 58 7.77 -4.37 3.65
CA ALA A 58 8.51 -3.32 4.34
C ALA A 58 7.69 -2.59 5.42
N LEU A 59 6.36 -2.74 5.43
CA LEU A 59 5.53 -2.11 6.45
C LEU A 59 5.91 -2.67 7.82
N PRO A 60 6.21 -1.81 8.80
CA PRO A 60 6.43 -2.27 10.16
C PRO A 60 5.12 -2.90 10.64
N ALA A 61 5.16 -4.20 10.95
CA ALA A 61 4.10 -4.83 11.71
C ALA A 61 3.95 -4.00 12.98
N ILE A 62 2.80 -3.35 13.16
CA ILE A 62 2.49 -2.65 14.40
C ILE A 62 2.37 -3.75 15.45
N GLY A 63 3.50 -4.06 16.10
CA GLY A 63 3.52 -4.90 17.27
C GLY A 63 2.68 -4.18 18.31
N TYR A 64 1.47 -4.66 18.57
CA TYR A 64 0.68 -4.24 19.71
C TYR A 64 1.35 -4.74 21.01
N GLY A 65 2.59 -4.32 21.24
CA GLY A 65 3.26 -4.29 22.53
C GLY A 65 3.12 -2.91 23.15
N ARG A 66 1.96 -2.25 22.96
CA ARG A 66 1.60 -1.14 23.84
C ARG A 66 1.45 -1.76 25.22
N PRO A 67 2.26 -1.39 26.23
CA PRO A 67 1.98 -1.81 27.59
C PRO A 67 0.57 -1.30 27.90
N VAL A 68 -0.37 -2.24 28.03
CA VAL A 68 -1.65 -1.97 28.67
C VAL A 68 -1.29 -1.43 30.05
N GLY A 69 -1.81 -0.24 30.38
CA GLY A 69 -1.31 0.60 31.45
C GLY A 69 -0.96 -0.16 32.72
N GLU A 70 0.26 0.08 33.19
CA GLU A 70 0.61 -0.09 34.60
C GLU A 70 -0.40 0.75 35.40
N PRO A 71 -1.16 0.18 36.35
CA PRO A 71 -2.04 0.97 37.18
C PRO A 71 -1.18 1.88 38.06
N SER A 72 -1.12 3.16 37.71
CA SER A 72 -0.72 4.20 38.65
C SER A 72 -1.90 4.51 39.56
N THR A 73 -1.71 4.15 40.83
CA THR A 73 -2.51 4.42 42.04
C THR A 73 -3.74 3.56 42.32
#